data_AF-A0A6L9KHV8-F1
#
_entry.id   AF-A0A6L9KHV8-F1
#
_cell.length_a   1.000
_cell.length_b   1.000
_cell.length_c   1.000
_cell.angle_alpha   90.00
_cell.angle_beta   90.00
_cell.angle_gamma   90.00
#
_symmetry.space_group_name_H-M   'P 1'
#
loop_
_entity.id
_entity.type
_entity.pdbx_description
1 polymer ?
#
loop_
_entity_poly.entity_id
_entity_poly.type
_entity_poly.pdbx_seq_one_letter_code
_entity_poly.pdbx_strand_id
1 'polypeptide(L)'
;MKKSSFNFVLIFLYFSFVGFGQILGYAQKKTNSTAFSNNSEIQTTYTTSINENYRDIFADTWVASDALGRKMLFLEEVGPVKNDQRRITAMFYITWHTPDKFTEFKSPYSADVSKILQADPSARLDAKNPLWTENSYHWGEPEMGYFLTQDEYVIRKDMSMLADAGADVLVMDVTNAVRYWDEWEALFKTMQKMKAEGNKVPIFCFWAFNGPVITVVQDLYDRIYKTNLYSDLWFYWDGKPLLLYNGKPKFDANSTNVKNANPHYDPSAKTDTNNPHFGNPDYTEEFYKDYTNEVKDFFTKRTMCWGYYEWAGNRFIGTEDNWSFGYNLDDDKLKALSPQQLLSTHQGKWEQAAVTAAQHPVTMDSGNIGVGKSWSRQYGEPKLNEFDLPDSAYVPWLGKKVKNPEGYGIYFQERWNEAIEANPEFLFINDWNEWTAGKYFPDDKGGITNMVGENTMPWLGRNNSFIFVDQYNSEFNRGIQPMKDGYSDNYYMQMAQNIRKYKGVRPMPIQNGFQSIKNDGNFSDWEKITNEFRDTKGDTFLRNHNGYGGLHYTNESGRNDIITSKVAVD
;
A
#
# COMPACT_ATOMS: atom_id res chain seq x y z
N MET A 1 6.81 62.43 13.71
CA MET A 1 6.93 61.01 14.06
C MET A 1 5.54 60.37 14.03
N LYS A 2 5.22 59.64 12.95
CA LYS A 2 4.02 58.80 12.86
C LYS A 2 4.27 57.55 13.71
N LYS A 3 3.42 57.28 14.70
CA LYS A 3 3.42 55.99 15.41
C LYS A 3 2.76 54.96 14.51
N SER A 4 3.51 53.95 14.07
CA SER A 4 2.94 52.76 13.43
C SER A 4 2.34 51.86 14.51
N SER A 5 1.05 51.60 14.40
CA SER A 5 0.36 50.53 15.12
C SER A 5 0.85 49.19 14.58
N PHE A 6 1.55 48.43 15.42
CA PHE A 6 1.84 47.02 15.19
C PHE A 6 0.53 46.24 15.40
N ASN A 7 0.01 45.61 14.35
CA ASN A 7 -1.02 44.58 14.48
C ASN A 7 -0.35 43.30 14.99
N PHE A 8 -0.68 42.89 16.21
CA PHE A 8 -0.38 41.55 16.70
C PHE A 8 -1.42 40.59 16.11
N VAL A 9 -0.95 39.53 15.47
CA VAL A 9 -1.78 38.35 15.16
C VAL A 9 -1.67 37.44 16.38
N LEU A 10 -2.73 37.37 17.19
CA LEU A 10 -2.85 36.34 18.22
C LEU A 10 -3.47 35.09 17.58
N ILE A 11 -2.73 33.99 17.59
CA ILE A 11 -3.26 32.65 17.27
C ILE A 11 -3.70 32.02 18.59
N PHE A 12 -5.00 31.82 18.78
CA PHE A 12 -5.54 31.04 19.90
C PHE A 12 -5.71 29.59 19.44
N LEU A 13 -5.05 28.65 20.14
CA LEU A 13 -5.27 27.21 20.03
C LEU A 13 -5.99 26.76 21.31
N TYR A 14 -7.12 26.06 21.19
CA TYR A 14 -7.77 25.47 22.37
C TYR A 14 -8.43 24.11 22.09
N PHE A 15 -8.43 23.28 23.15
CA PHE A 15 -8.68 21.85 23.15
C PHE A 15 -10.05 21.50 23.72
N SER A 16 -10.76 20.56 23.09
CA SER A 16 -11.97 19.96 23.65
C SER A 16 -11.65 18.59 24.25
N PHE A 17 -11.70 18.48 25.58
CA PHE A 17 -11.72 17.18 26.26
C PHE A 17 -13.15 16.63 26.25
N VAL A 18 -13.36 15.46 25.62
CA VAL A 18 -14.64 14.74 25.73
C VAL A 18 -14.53 13.74 26.88
N GLY A 19 -15.14 14.10 28.02
CA GLY A 19 -15.37 13.18 29.13
C GLY A 19 -16.48 12.18 28.80
N PHE A 20 -16.24 10.90 29.07
CA PHE A 20 -17.23 9.83 28.94
C PHE A 20 -18.38 10.02 29.95
N GLY A 21 -19.56 10.37 29.44
CA GLY A 21 -20.83 10.38 30.17
C GLY A 21 -21.82 9.40 29.55
N GLN A 22 -22.35 8.50 30.38
CA GLN A 22 -23.34 7.48 30.05
C GLN A 22 -24.58 8.03 29.32
N ILE A 23 -25.08 7.31 28.33
CA ILE A 23 -26.40 7.58 27.70
C ILE A 23 -27.36 6.43 28.01
N LEU A 24 -28.38 6.76 28.80
CA LEU A 24 -29.65 6.06 28.94
C LEU A 24 -30.48 6.25 27.66
N GLY A 25 -31.18 5.19 27.26
CA GLY A 25 -31.90 5.12 25.99
C GLY A 25 -33.12 6.04 25.88
N TYR A 26 -33.47 6.37 24.64
CA TYR A 26 -34.79 6.86 24.29
C TYR A 26 -35.22 6.33 22.92
N ALA A 27 -36.45 5.85 22.86
CA ALA A 27 -37.10 5.22 21.72
C ALA A 27 -37.49 6.24 20.64
N GLN A 28 -37.26 5.91 19.36
CA GLN A 28 -37.74 6.67 18.22
C GLN A 28 -39.07 6.11 17.69
N LYS A 29 -40.05 7.02 17.59
CA LYS A 29 -41.38 6.84 17.05
C LYS A 29 -41.31 6.91 15.52
N LYS A 30 -41.80 5.86 14.83
CA LYS A 30 -42.02 5.85 13.37
C LYS A 30 -43.22 6.70 13.00
N THR A 31 -43.06 7.58 12.02
CA THR A 31 -44.17 8.14 11.23
C THR A 31 -43.84 8.06 9.75
N ASN A 32 -44.64 7.27 9.04
CA ASN A 32 -44.68 7.18 7.58
C ASN A 32 -45.25 8.47 6.99
N SER A 33 -44.72 8.91 5.84
CA SER A 33 -45.52 9.67 4.89
C SER A 33 -45.10 9.35 3.45
N THR A 34 -46.10 9.40 2.58
CA THR A 34 -46.27 8.75 1.29
C THR A 34 -45.67 9.50 0.10
N ALA A 35 -45.08 8.69 -0.79
CA ALA A 35 -45.00 8.77 -2.26
C ALA A 35 -45.47 10.05 -3.00
N PHE A 36 -44.58 10.53 -3.88
CA PHE A 36 -44.94 11.14 -5.16
C PHE A 36 -44.00 10.60 -6.25
N SER A 37 -44.58 10.08 -7.33
CA SER A 37 -43.92 9.61 -8.55
C SER A 37 -43.60 10.77 -9.49
N ASN A 38 -42.47 10.71 -10.19
CA ASN A 38 -42.39 11.03 -11.63
C ASN A 38 -41.07 10.57 -12.25
N ASN A 39 -41.18 10.08 -13.49
CA ASN A 39 -40.13 9.53 -14.34
C ASN A 39 -39.04 10.54 -14.69
N SER A 40 -37.78 10.12 -14.61
CA SER A 40 -36.69 10.60 -15.47
C SER A 40 -35.54 9.59 -15.44
N GLU A 41 -35.14 9.13 -16.63
CA GLU A 41 -33.83 8.61 -17.05
C GLU A 41 -32.96 7.92 -15.98
N ILE A 42 -32.74 6.62 -16.18
CA ILE A 42 -31.73 5.83 -15.46
C ILE A 42 -30.35 6.34 -15.89
N GLN A 43 -29.89 7.42 -15.27
CA GLN A 43 -28.47 7.64 -15.06
C GLN A 43 -28.04 6.61 -14.02
N THR A 44 -27.35 5.56 -14.49
CA THR A 44 -26.55 4.68 -13.62
C THR A 44 -25.48 5.53 -12.95
N THR A 45 -25.84 6.15 -11.82
CA THR A 45 -24.90 6.68 -10.85
C THR A 45 -24.18 5.49 -10.24
N TYR A 46 -23.01 5.16 -10.79
CA TYR A 46 -22.02 4.32 -10.10
C TYR A 46 -21.44 5.14 -8.94
N THR A 47 -22.26 5.36 -7.93
CA THR A 47 -21.80 5.79 -6.62
C THR A 47 -21.20 4.55 -5.98
N THR A 48 -19.86 4.52 -5.93
CA THR A 48 -19.15 3.72 -4.93
C THR A 48 -19.87 3.95 -3.61
N SER A 49 -20.42 2.90 -3.01
CA SER A 49 -21.04 2.95 -1.69
C SER A 49 -19.97 3.15 -0.62
N ILE A 50 -19.30 4.29 -0.64
CA ILE A 50 -18.38 4.73 0.40
C ILE A 50 -19.28 5.35 1.46
N ASN A 51 -19.38 4.67 2.60
CA ASN A 51 -20.04 5.13 3.82
C ASN A 51 -19.82 6.64 4.04
N GLU A 52 -20.87 7.45 3.94
CA GLU A 52 -20.87 8.91 4.13
C GLU A 52 -20.60 9.36 5.59
N ASN A 53 -20.21 8.47 6.49
CA ASN A 53 -20.08 8.75 7.92
C ASN A 53 -18.62 9.03 8.36
N TYR A 54 -17.86 9.80 7.58
CA TYR A 54 -16.56 10.32 8.02
C TYR A 54 -16.52 11.85 7.94
N ARG A 55 -15.68 12.45 8.79
CA ARG A 55 -15.40 13.89 8.76
C ARG A 55 -14.39 14.16 7.64
N ASP A 56 -14.84 14.80 6.58
CA ASP A 56 -13.97 15.22 5.50
C ASP A 56 -12.98 16.31 5.95
N ILE A 57 -11.69 16.03 5.85
CA ILE A 57 -10.60 16.93 6.25
C ILE A 57 -10.00 17.72 5.07
N PHE A 58 -10.54 17.55 3.86
CA PHE A 58 -10.09 18.27 2.67
C PHE A 58 -8.61 18.04 2.31
N ALA A 59 -8.09 16.82 2.50
CA ALA A 59 -6.66 16.49 2.29
C ALA A 59 -6.16 16.76 0.85
N ASP A 60 -7.01 16.66 -0.16
CA ASP A 60 -6.72 17.02 -1.55
C ASP A 60 -6.54 18.54 -1.78
N THR A 61 -6.84 19.37 -0.78
CA THR A 61 -6.61 20.83 -0.80
C THR A 61 -5.38 21.26 -0.01
N TRP A 62 -4.76 20.34 0.74
CA TRP A 62 -3.61 20.66 1.59
C TRP A 62 -2.42 21.17 0.77
N VAL A 63 -1.67 22.09 1.37
CA VAL A 63 -0.45 22.68 0.82
C VAL A 63 0.75 22.04 1.48
N ALA A 64 1.66 21.49 0.68
CA ALA A 64 2.88 20.89 1.19
C ALA A 64 4.01 20.96 0.15
N SER A 65 5.24 20.86 0.63
CA SER A 65 6.44 20.71 -0.20
C SER A 65 7.38 19.73 0.46
N ASP A 66 8.02 18.87 -0.32
CA ASP A 66 9.03 17.95 0.20
C ASP A 66 10.44 18.56 0.18
N ALA A 67 11.41 17.80 0.70
CA ALA A 67 12.81 18.23 0.80
C ALA A 67 13.48 18.49 -0.56
N LEU A 68 12.90 17.97 -1.65
CA LEU A 68 13.37 18.18 -3.02
C LEU A 68 12.74 19.40 -3.70
N GLY A 69 11.80 20.07 -3.02
CA GLY A 69 11.10 21.24 -3.52
C GLY A 69 9.90 20.92 -4.42
N ARG A 70 9.45 19.65 -4.48
CA ARG A 70 8.21 19.30 -5.18
C ARG A 70 7.03 19.82 -4.36
N LYS A 71 6.08 20.46 -5.05
CA LYS A 71 4.91 21.07 -4.42
C LYS A 71 3.65 20.26 -4.72
N MET A 72 2.75 20.19 -3.76
CA MET A 72 1.41 19.68 -4.03
C MET A 72 0.70 20.55 -5.08
N LEU A 73 0.01 19.90 -6.02
CA LEU A 73 -0.65 20.55 -7.14
C LEU A 73 -2.08 20.96 -6.78
N PHE A 74 -2.57 22.04 -7.38
CA PHE A 74 -3.91 22.58 -7.15
C PHE A 74 -4.79 22.52 -8.41
N LEU A 75 -6.00 23.04 -8.27
CA LEU A 75 -7.06 22.98 -9.28
C LEU A 75 -6.60 23.50 -10.66
N GLU A 76 -5.76 24.53 -10.69
CA GLU A 76 -5.27 25.13 -11.94
C GLU A 76 -4.34 24.18 -12.71
N GLU A 77 -3.58 23.34 -12.01
CA GLU A 77 -2.62 22.43 -12.63
C GLU A 77 -3.23 21.07 -13.01
N VAL A 78 -4.18 20.54 -12.22
CA VAL A 78 -4.70 19.16 -12.41
C VAL A 78 -6.18 19.07 -12.74
N GLY A 79 -6.90 20.20 -12.69
CA GLY A 79 -8.34 20.26 -12.92
C GLY A 79 -9.16 19.79 -11.70
N PRO A 80 -10.50 19.90 -11.80
CA PRO A 80 -11.41 19.50 -10.73
C PRO A 80 -11.36 17.99 -10.52
N VAL A 81 -11.89 17.53 -9.38
CA VAL A 81 -12.14 16.10 -9.14
C VAL A 81 -12.85 15.49 -10.34
N LYS A 82 -12.24 14.46 -10.92
CA LYS A 82 -12.67 13.83 -12.17
C LYS A 82 -13.69 12.73 -11.89
N ASN A 83 -14.84 12.85 -12.55
CA ASN A 83 -15.96 11.90 -12.44
C ASN A 83 -16.31 11.27 -13.81
N ASP A 84 -15.35 11.24 -14.73
CA ASP A 84 -15.48 10.73 -16.09
C ASP A 84 -15.45 9.21 -16.17
N GLN A 85 -14.77 8.55 -15.22
CA GLN A 85 -14.73 7.10 -15.06
C GLN A 85 -14.44 6.72 -13.60
N ARG A 86 -14.46 5.41 -13.31
CA ARG A 86 -13.94 4.90 -12.03
C ARG A 86 -12.45 5.20 -11.96
N ARG A 87 -11.98 5.73 -10.83
CA ARG A 87 -10.56 6.08 -10.63
C ARG A 87 -10.13 5.58 -9.26
N ILE A 88 -9.61 4.36 -9.22
CA ILE A 88 -9.18 3.71 -7.98
C ILE A 88 -7.66 3.73 -7.88
N THR A 89 -7.16 4.00 -6.68
CA THR A 89 -5.74 3.83 -6.33
C THR A 89 -5.63 2.84 -5.19
N ALA A 90 -4.97 1.72 -5.45
CA ALA A 90 -4.74 0.65 -4.50
C ALA A 90 -3.27 0.60 -4.09
N MET A 91 -3.02 0.28 -2.83
CA MET A 91 -1.69 0.18 -2.24
C MET A 91 -1.43 -1.26 -1.79
N PHE A 92 -0.32 -1.84 -2.21
CA PHE A 92 0.13 -3.11 -1.66
C PHE A 92 0.64 -2.92 -0.22
N TYR A 93 0.11 -3.71 0.72
CA TYR A 93 0.36 -3.55 2.14
C TYR A 93 0.74 -4.88 2.79
N ILE A 94 1.88 -4.88 3.48
CA ILE A 94 2.49 -6.04 4.10
C ILE A 94 2.15 -6.12 5.60
N THR A 95 1.90 -7.35 6.07
CA THR A 95 1.57 -7.64 7.48
C THR A 95 2.44 -8.72 8.10
N TRP A 96 3.63 -8.98 7.54
CA TRP A 96 4.51 -10.05 8.02
C TRP A 96 5.48 -9.64 9.13
N HIS A 97 5.37 -8.41 9.65
CA HIS A 97 6.21 -7.94 10.76
C HIS A 97 5.62 -8.45 12.09
N THR A 98 5.58 -9.77 12.24
CA THR A 98 4.84 -10.50 13.27
C THR A 98 5.52 -10.46 14.65
N PRO A 99 4.80 -10.72 15.76
CA PRO A 99 5.35 -10.62 17.12
C PRO A 99 6.58 -11.47 17.42
N ASP A 100 6.75 -12.62 16.77
CA ASP A 100 7.94 -13.49 16.89
C ASP A 100 9.23 -12.77 16.52
N LYS A 101 9.17 -11.74 15.66
CA LYS A 101 10.34 -10.94 15.26
C LYS A 101 10.95 -10.13 16.41
N PHE A 102 10.21 -9.92 17.51
CA PHE A 102 10.77 -9.37 18.75
C PHE A 102 11.81 -10.31 19.37
N THR A 103 11.58 -11.63 19.33
CA THR A 103 12.41 -12.64 20.01
C THR A 103 13.32 -13.44 19.09
N GLU A 104 12.96 -13.61 17.82
CA GLU A 104 13.74 -14.40 16.85
C GLU A 104 15.01 -13.70 16.38
N PHE A 105 15.05 -12.36 16.49
CA PHE A 105 16.19 -11.54 16.10
C PHE A 105 17.05 -11.20 17.32
N LYS A 106 18.38 -11.10 17.10
CA LYS A 106 19.32 -10.78 18.17
C LYS A 106 19.14 -9.35 18.70
N SER A 107 19.45 -9.20 19.99
CA SER A 107 19.59 -7.91 20.67
C SER A 107 21.07 -7.67 21.05
N PRO A 108 21.64 -6.48 20.81
CA PRO A 108 21.00 -5.32 20.16
C PRO A 108 20.72 -5.58 18.68
N TYR A 109 19.58 -5.07 18.20
CA TYR A 109 19.14 -5.27 16.82
C TYR A 109 20.13 -4.65 15.81
N SER A 110 20.56 -5.44 14.83
CA SER A 110 21.58 -5.05 13.84
C SER A 110 21.31 -5.51 12.40
N ALA A 111 20.17 -6.14 12.13
CA ALA A 111 19.82 -6.64 10.80
C ALA A 111 19.26 -5.53 9.89
N ASP A 112 20.16 -4.64 9.46
CA ASP A 112 19.89 -3.50 8.59
C ASP A 112 20.99 -3.36 7.55
N VAL A 113 20.64 -3.51 6.26
CA VAL A 113 21.61 -3.51 5.15
C VAL A 113 22.34 -2.19 5.05
N SER A 114 21.62 -1.07 5.17
CA SER A 114 22.20 0.27 5.05
C SER A 114 23.24 0.51 6.15
N LYS A 115 22.96 0.10 7.39
CA LYS A 115 23.92 0.19 8.52
C LYS A 115 25.09 -0.77 8.35
N ILE A 116 24.87 -1.99 7.87
CA ILE A 116 25.93 -2.98 7.62
C ILE A 116 26.91 -2.46 6.56
N LEU A 117 26.40 -2.00 5.42
CA LEU A 117 27.25 -1.51 4.32
C LEU A 117 27.94 -0.19 4.68
N GLN A 118 27.32 0.66 5.49
CA GLN A 118 27.97 1.85 6.02
C GLN A 118 29.13 1.51 6.96
N ALA A 119 29.00 0.46 7.77
CA ALA A 119 30.04 0.01 8.69
C ALA A 119 31.20 -0.68 7.95
N ASP A 120 30.89 -1.53 6.97
CA ASP A 120 31.87 -2.22 6.13
C ASP A 120 31.30 -2.47 4.72
N PRO A 121 31.63 -1.63 3.72
CA PRO A 121 31.15 -1.82 2.36
C PRO A 121 31.68 -3.11 1.72
N SER A 122 32.71 -3.75 2.26
CA SER A 122 33.20 -5.04 1.75
C SER A 122 32.27 -6.21 2.10
N ALA A 123 31.33 -6.03 3.06
CA ALA A 123 30.33 -7.05 3.41
C ALA A 123 29.48 -7.49 2.21
N ARG A 124 29.25 -6.60 1.22
CA ARG A 124 28.54 -6.93 -0.01
C ARG A 124 29.23 -7.96 -0.91
N LEU A 125 30.51 -8.26 -0.64
CA LEU A 125 31.33 -9.18 -1.43
C LEU A 125 31.47 -10.56 -0.77
N ASP A 126 31.11 -10.68 0.50
CA ASP A 126 31.30 -11.91 1.28
C ASP A 126 30.04 -12.29 2.05
N ALA A 127 29.40 -13.37 1.61
CA ALA A 127 28.26 -13.96 2.28
C ALA A 127 28.52 -14.36 3.74
N LYS A 128 29.78 -14.62 4.10
CA LYS A 128 30.24 -15.04 5.44
C LYS A 128 30.76 -13.86 6.29
N ASN A 129 30.67 -12.63 5.80
CA ASN A 129 31.06 -11.45 6.59
C ASN A 129 30.29 -11.46 7.93
N PRO A 130 30.98 -11.24 9.07
CA PRO A 130 30.38 -11.39 10.40
C PRO A 130 29.26 -10.39 10.71
N LEU A 131 29.11 -9.33 9.91
CA LEU A 131 27.99 -8.38 10.03
C LEU A 131 26.66 -8.98 9.54
N TRP A 132 26.71 -10.00 8.67
CA TRP A 132 25.53 -10.76 8.27
C TRP A 132 25.16 -11.77 9.37
N THR A 133 24.40 -11.31 10.36
CA THR A 133 24.07 -12.08 11.58
C THR A 133 22.75 -12.85 11.55
N GLU A 134 21.87 -12.56 10.58
CA GLU A 134 20.52 -13.09 10.42
C GLU A 134 20.25 -13.60 8.99
N ASN A 135 19.06 -14.16 8.75
CA ASN A 135 18.64 -14.63 7.41
C ASN A 135 17.73 -13.63 6.68
N SER A 136 17.23 -12.60 7.35
CA SER A 136 16.44 -11.53 6.77
C SER A 136 16.87 -10.19 7.35
N TYR A 137 16.82 -9.13 6.55
CA TYR A 137 17.33 -7.82 6.90
C TYR A 137 16.37 -6.75 6.47
N HIS A 138 16.30 -5.68 7.25
CA HIS A 138 15.72 -4.43 6.79
C HIS A 138 16.63 -3.79 5.75
N TRP A 139 16.09 -3.26 4.66
CA TRP A 139 16.91 -2.53 3.66
C TRP A 139 17.33 -1.13 4.17
N GLY A 140 16.62 -0.60 5.16
CA GLY A 140 16.91 0.64 5.89
C GLY A 140 15.96 0.78 7.09
N GLU A 141 16.08 1.87 7.86
CA GLU A 141 15.23 2.09 9.03
C GLU A 141 13.94 2.84 8.65
N PRO A 142 12.73 2.29 8.94
CA PRO A 142 11.49 3.03 8.80
C PRO A 142 11.46 4.26 9.71
N GLU A 143 10.77 5.33 9.32
CA GLU A 143 10.57 6.53 10.17
C GLU A 143 9.94 6.17 11.53
N MET A 144 9.10 5.12 11.54
CA MET A 144 8.45 4.61 12.75
C MET A 144 9.32 3.58 13.52
N GLY A 145 10.59 3.45 13.18
CA GLY A 145 11.50 2.41 13.69
C GLY A 145 11.16 1.02 13.13
N TYR A 146 11.88 0.00 13.58
CA TYR A 146 11.69 -1.41 13.22
C TYR A 146 10.42 -1.98 13.88
N PHE A 147 9.27 -1.47 13.48
CA PHE A 147 7.96 -1.75 14.07
C PHE A 147 7.49 -3.18 13.81
N LEU A 148 6.48 -3.60 14.57
CA LEU A 148 5.74 -4.83 14.34
C LEU A 148 4.33 -4.47 13.85
N THR A 149 3.71 -5.32 13.03
CA THR A 149 2.44 -5.03 12.36
C THR A 149 1.30 -4.75 13.34
N GLN A 150 1.29 -5.36 14.52
CA GLN A 150 0.25 -5.17 15.53
C GLN A 150 0.35 -3.81 16.28
N ASP A 151 1.35 -2.99 15.99
CA ASP A 151 1.52 -1.66 16.58
C ASP A 151 0.42 -0.69 16.11
N GLU A 152 -0.61 -0.50 16.94
CA GLU A 152 -1.75 0.38 16.66
C GLU A 152 -1.31 1.81 16.32
N TYR A 153 -0.23 2.32 16.91
CA TYR A 153 0.29 3.65 16.58
C TYR A 153 0.71 3.74 15.11
N VAL A 154 1.42 2.71 14.62
CA VAL A 154 1.88 2.66 13.23
C VAL A 154 0.72 2.45 12.28
N ILE A 155 -0.21 1.54 12.60
CA ILE A 155 -1.42 1.32 11.79
C ILE A 155 -2.20 2.63 11.61
N ARG A 156 -2.43 3.40 12.68
CA ARG A 156 -3.16 4.67 12.61
C ARG A 156 -2.48 5.69 11.71
N LYS A 157 -1.15 5.80 11.82
CA LYS A 157 -0.36 6.71 10.98
C LYS A 157 -0.41 6.29 9.52
N ASP A 158 -0.22 5.01 9.22
CA ASP A 158 -0.30 4.49 7.86
C ASP A 158 -1.66 4.75 7.22
N MET A 159 -2.75 4.42 7.92
CA MET A 159 -4.10 4.59 7.39
C MET A 159 -4.46 6.06 7.15
N SER A 160 -4.04 6.98 8.04
CA SER A 160 -4.19 8.42 7.80
C SER A 160 -3.42 8.85 6.56
N MET A 161 -2.11 8.57 6.51
CA MET A 161 -1.26 8.99 5.39
C MET A 161 -1.80 8.47 4.05
N LEU A 162 -2.16 7.20 3.98
CA LEU A 162 -2.72 6.60 2.77
C LEU A 162 -4.06 7.25 2.38
N ALA A 163 -4.97 7.48 3.33
CA ALA A 163 -6.25 8.15 3.07
C ALA A 163 -6.05 9.61 2.61
N ASP A 164 -5.11 10.33 3.23
CA ASP A 164 -4.79 11.74 2.97
C ASP A 164 -4.17 11.93 1.58
N ALA A 165 -3.30 11.00 1.17
CA ALA A 165 -2.76 10.95 -0.18
C ALA A 165 -3.80 10.54 -1.24
N GLY A 166 -4.96 10.04 -0.81
CA GLY A 166 -6.04 9.59 -1.68
C GLY A 166 -5.91 8.16 -2.18
N ALA A 167 -5.25 7.26 -1.44
CA ALA A 167 -5.36 5.82 -1.65
C ALA A 167 -6.73 5.31 -1.18
N ASP A 168 -7.39 4.48 -1.98
CA ASP A 168 -8.73 3.96 -1.67
C ASP A 168 -8.68 2.53 -1.14
N VAL A 169 -7.72 1.72 -1.60
CA VAL A 169 -7.70 0.27 -1.35
C VAL A 169 -6.36 -0.18 -0.79
N LEU A 170 -6.36 -1.09 0.19
CA LEU A 170 -5.23 -1.94 0.55
C LEU A 170 -5.36 -3.28 -0.16
N VAL A 171 -4.31 -3.69 -0.86
CA VAL A 171 -4.17 -5.06 -1.36
C VAL A 171 -3.32 -5.81 -0.36
N MET A 172 -3.97 -6.71 0.38
CA MET A 172 -3.36 -7.48 1.44
C MET A 172 -2.60 -8.68 0.88
N ASP A 173 -1.33 -8.82 1.28
CA ASP A 173 -0.47 -9.91 0.85
C ASP A 173 -0.88 -11.27 1.44
N VAL A 174 -1.17 -12.21 0.55
CA VAL A 174 -1.32 -13.66 0.84
C VAL A 174 -0.56 -14.48 -0.22
N THR A 175 0.39 -13.85 -0.89
CA THR A 175 1.00 -14.39 -2.10
C THR A 175 1.86 -15.61 -1.83
N ASN A 176 2.38 -15.75 -0.60
CA ASN A 176 3.15 -16.91 -0.13
C ASN A 176 2.33 -17.87 0.74
N ALA A 177 1.00 -17.89 0.60
CA ALA A 177 0.07 -18.78 1.32
C ALA A 177 -0.01 -18.61 2.85
N VAL A 178 0.73 -17.66 3.42
CA VAL A 178 0.69 -17.34 4.86
C VAL A 178 -0.57 -16.53 5.15
N ARG A 179 -1.30 -16.91 6.21
CA ARG A 179 -2.48 -16.19 6.69
C ARG A 179 -2.13 -15.47 7.98
N TYR A 180 -1.92 -14.16 7.90
CA TYR A 180 -1.55 -13.29 9.03
C TYR A 180 -2.78 -12.90 9.85
N TRP A 181 -3.50 -13.90 10.38
CA TRP A 181 -4.82 -13.71 10.98
C TRP A 181 -4.83 -12.68 12.11
N ASP A 182 -3.85 -12.75 13.01
CA ASP A 182 -3.79 -11.89 14.19
C ASP A 182 -3.40 -10.46 13.81
N GLU A 183 -2.50 -10.31 12.83
CA GLU A 183 -2.10 -9.02 12.29
C GLU A 183 -3.24 -8.34 11.51
N TRP A 184 -3.98 -9.10 10.70
CA TRP A 184 -5.17 -8.60 10.00
C TRP A 184 -6.28 -8.22 10.98
N GLU A 185 -6.46 -9.00 12.06
CA GLU A 185 -7.41 -8.64 13.11
C GLU A 185 -7.03 -7.32 13.79
N ALA A 186 -5.76 -7.12 14.15
CA ALA A 186 -5.26 -5.88 14.73
C ALA A 186 -5.44 -4.68 13.78
N LEU A 187 -5.08 -4.85 12.50
CA LEU A 187 -5.24 -3.85 11.45
C LEU A 187 -6.71 -3.47 11.24
N PHE A 188 -7.57 -4.44 10.94
CA PHE A 188 -8.98 -4.17 10.61
C PHE A 188 -9.78 -3.64 11.80
N LYS A 189 -9.52 -4.12 13.03
CA LYS A 189 -10.12 -3.52 14.23
C LYS A 189 -9.67 -2.08 14.43
N THR A 190 -8.40 -1.77 14.18
CA THR A 190 -7.89 -0.39 14.25
C THR A 190 -8.55 0.50 13.21
N MET A 191 -8.71 0.02 11.97
CA MET A 191 -9.44 0.73 10.91
C MET A 191 -10.91 0.99 11.29
N GLN A 192 -11.60 0.01 11.87
CA GLN A 192 -12.97 0.19 12.37
C GLN A 192 -13.05 1.21 13.52
N LYS A 193 -12.08 1.23 14.45
CA LYS A 193 -11.97 2.28 15.49
C LYS A 193 -11.81 3.66 14.85
N MET A 194 -10.87 3.80 13.91
CA MET A 194 -10.65 5.05 13.18
C MET A 194 -11.93 5.54 12.48
N LYS A 195 -12.68 4.64 11.82
CA LYS A 195 -13.98 4.96 11.23
C LYS A 195 -15.00 5.42 12.28
N ALA A 196 -15.10 4.71 13.40
CA ALA A 196 -16.02 5.07 14.49
C ALA A 196 -15.66 6.43 15.12
N GLU A 197 -14.39 6.83 15.07
CA GLU A 197 -13.93 8.14 15.50
C GLU A 197 -14.24 9.25 14.48
N GLY A 198 -14.59 8.90 13.25
CA GLY A 198 -14.93 9.81 12.16
C GLY A 198 -13.83 9.96 11.10
N ASN A 199 -12.80 9.12 11.09
CA ASN A 199 -11.73 9.19 10.10
C ASN A 199 -12.07 8.37 8.85
N LYS A 200 -11.58 8.84 7.69
CA LYS A 200 -11.54 8.02 6.47
C LYS A 200 -10.41 7.01 6.59
N VAL A 201 -10.65 5.78 6.14
CA VAL A 201 -9.63 4.73 5.99
C VAL A 201 -9.77 4.10 4.61
N PRO A 202 -8.68 3.57 4.02
CA PRO A 202 -8.79 2.68 2.87
C PRO A 202 -9.65 1.45 3.19
N ILE A 203 -10.17 0.79 2.16
CA ILE A 203 -10.84 -0.52 2.26
C ILE A 203 -9.95 -1.62 1.67
N PHE A 204 -10.25 -2.91 1.80
CA PHE A 204 -9.29 -3.97 1.46
C PHE A 204 -9.81 -5.04 0.48
N CYS A 205 -8.88 -5.62 -0.26
CA CYS A 205 -9.01 -6.93 -0.90
C CYS A 205 -7.75 -7.77 -0.66
N PHE A 206 -7.82 -9.08 -0.92
CA PHE A 206 -6.66 -9.98 -0.81
C PHE A 206 -6.06 -10.28 -2.17
N TRP A 207 -4.75 -10.56 -2.16
CA TRP A 207 -4.06 -11.23 -3.25
C TRP A 207 -3.40 -12.53 -2.78
N ALA A 208 -3.86 -13.66 -3.33
CA ALA A 208 -3.31 -14.99 -3.05
C ALA A 208 -2.74 -15.62 -4.33
N PHE A 209 -1.55 -16.24 -4.26
CA PHE A 209 -0.87 -16.72 -5.47
C PHE A 209 -0.17 -18.08 -5.39
N ASN A 210 0.79 -18.25 -4.48
CA ASN A 210 1.64 -19.44 -4.38
C ASN A 210 1.09 -20.51 -3.43
N GLY A 211 1.68 -21.71 -3.49
CA GLY A 211 1.43 -22.78 -2.53
C GLY A 211 0.06 -23.44 -2.74
N PRO A 212 -0.58 -23.97 -1.68
CA PRO A 212 -1.94 -24.52 -1.75
C PRO A 212 -2.98 -23.39 -1.85
N VAL A 213 -2.86 -22.55 -2.88
CA VAL A 213 -3.60 -21.30 -3.05
C VAL A 213 -5.12 -21.47 -3.06
N ILE A 214 -5.64 -22.60 -3.55
CA ILE A 214 -7.07 -22.87 -3.55
C ILE A 214 -7.56 -23.07 -2.12
N THR A 215 -6.83 -23.84 -1.32
CA THR A 215 -7.11 -24.02 0.11
C THR A 215 -7.01 -22.70 0.86
N VAL A 216 -5.99 -21.89 0.56
CA VAL A 216 -5.80 -20.58 1.19
C VAL A 216 -6.96 -19.62 0.89
N VAL A 217 -7.38 -19.53 -0.36
CA VAL A 217 -8.53 -18.69 -0.75
C VAL A 217 -9.81 -19.20 -0.10
N GLN A 218 -9.98 -20.51 0.01
CA GLN A 218 -11.11 -21.08 0.72
C GLN A 218 -11.12 -20.69 2.21
N ASP A 219 -9.98 -20.78 2.89
CA ASP A 219 -9.86 -20.32 4.29
C ASP A 219 -10.21 -18.83 4.45
N LEU A 220 -9.75 -17.97 3.53
CA LEU A 220 -10.11 -16.54 3.51
C LEU A 220 -11.62 -16.37 3.36
N TYR A 221 -12.23 -17.09 2.42
CA TYR A 221 -13.66 -17.05 2.18
C TYR A 221 -14.46 -17.49 3.41
N ASP A 222 -14.18 -18.66 3.98
CA ASP A 222 -14.95 -19.18 5.11
C ASP A 222 -14.80 -18.34 6.37
N ARG A 223 -13.59 -17.83 6.65
CA ARG A 223 -13.33 -17.08 7.88
C ARG A 223 -13.85 -15.64 7.81
N ILE A 224 -13.64 -14.96 6.68
CA ILE A 224 -13.92 -13.53 6.55
C ILE A 224 -15.24 -13.28 5.82
N TYR A 225 -15.36 -13.80 4.61
CA TYR A 225 -16.43 -13.39 3.70
C TYR A 225 -17.76 -14.08 3.98
N LYS A 226 -17.74 -15.40 4.20
CA LYS A 226 -18.92 -16.22 4.51
C LYS A 226 -19.58 -15.82 5.83
N THR A 227 -18.77 -15.38 6.80
CA THR A 227 -19.22 -14.91 8.13
C THR A 227 -19.57 -13.42 8.16
N ASN A 228 -19.39 -12.72 7.03
CA ASN A 228 -19.59 -11.27 6.93
C ASN A 228 -18.70 -10.44 7.88
N LEU A 229 -17.51 -10.96 8.21
CA LEU A 229 -16.55 -10.30 9.07
C LEU A 229 -15.86 -9.14 8.32
N TYR A 230 -15.83 -7.96 8.94
CA TYR A 230 -15.29 -6.72 8.36
C TYR A 230 -15.95 -6.28 7.03
N SER A 231 -17.23 -6.63 6.81
CA SER A 231 -17.93 -6.33 5.56
C SER A 231 -18.01 -4.84 5.21
N ASP A 232 -17.86 -3.96 6.21
CA ASP A 232 -17.79 -2.51 6.05
C ASP A 232 -16.43 -2.00 5.52
N LEU A 233 -15.45 -2.89 5.38
CA LEU A 233 -14.10 -2.64 4.88
C LEU A 233 -13.77 -3.42 3.61
N TRP A 234 -14.70 -4.21 3.03
CA TRP A 234 -14.40 -4.94 1.79
C TRP A 234 -14.40 -4.01 0.58
N PHE A 235 -13.44 -4.19 -0.31
CA PHE A 235 -13.43 -3.56 -1.63
C PHE A 235 -14.25 -4.37 -2.63
N TYR A 236 -15.18 -3.69 -3.31
CA TYR A 236 -16.03 -4.26 -4.34
C TYR A 236 -15.61 -3.77 -5.73
N TRP A 237 -15.54 -4.70 -6.68
CA TRP A 237 -15.30 -4.43 -8.10
C TRP A 237 -16.34 -5.17 -8.94
N ASP A 238 -16.93 -4.51 -9.92
CA ASP A 238 -18.01 -5.07 -10.77
C ASP A 238 -19.16 -5.73 -9.97
N GLY A 239 -19.52 -5.13 -8.83
CA GLY A 239 -20.67 -5.52 -8.01
C GLY A 239 -20.42 -6.63 -6.98
N LYS A 240 -19.20 -7.18 -6.90
CA LYS A 240 -18.82 -8.22 -5.93
C LYS A 240 -17.50 -7.88 -5.24
N PRO A 241 -17.19 -8.46 -4.07
CA PRO A 241 -15.86 -8.32 -3.47
C PRO A 241 -14.77 -8.72 -4.46
N LEU A 242 -13.69 -7.95 -4.52
CA LEU A 242 -12.55 -8.26 -5.40
C LEU A 242 -11.64 -9.29 -4.73
N LEU A 243 -11.22 -10.28 -5.52
CA LEU A 243 -10.12 -11.18 -5.18
C LEU A 243 -9.07 -11.13 -6.30
N LEU A 244 -7.84 -10.79 -5.95
CA LEU A 244 -6.69 -10.99 -6.83
C LEU A 244 -6.18 -12.40 -6.57
N TYR A 245 -6.01 -13.19 -7.63
CA TYR A 245 -5.76 -14.62 -7.45
C TYR A 245 -4.84 -15.23 -8.50
N ASN A 246 -4.41 -16.46 -8.25
CA ASN A 246 -3.79 -17.30 -9.25
C ASN A 246 -4.87 -17.98 -10.11
N GLY A 247 -5.08 -17.47 -11.33
CA GLY A 247 -6.02 -18.01 -12.30
C GLY A 247 -5.60 -19.32 -12.97
N LYS A 248 -4.39 -19.80 -12.73
CA LYS A 248 -3.87 -21.10 -13.19
C LYS A 248 -3.12 -21.78 -12.04
N PRO A 249 -3.81 -22.20 -10.95
CA PRO A 249 -3.20 -22.63 -9.69
C PRO A 249 -2.26 -23.84 -9.77
N LYS A 250 -2.18 -24.50 -10.93
CA LYS A 250 -1.16 -25.51 -11.25
C LYS A 250 0.26 -24.91 -11.34
N PHE A 251 0.37 -23.66 -11.76
CA PHE A 251 1.61 -22.92 -11.95
C PHE A 251 1.69 -21.84 -10.88
N ASP A 252 2.59 -21.99 -9.92
CA ASP A 252 2.96 -20.90 -9.03
C ASP A 252 4.40 -20.46 -9.29
N ALA A 253 4.88 -19.44 -8.56
CA ALA A 253 6.20 -18.86 -8.80
C ALA A 253 7.36 -19.75 -8.32
N ASN A 254 7.10 -20.69 -7.41
CA ASN A 254 8.13 -21.42 -6.67
C ASN A 254 8.11 -22.93 -6.97
N SER A 255 7.03 -23.46 -7.54
CA SER A 255 6.78 -24.89 -7.71
C SER A 255 5.67 -25.17 -8.73
N THR A 256 5.46 -26.45 -9.03
CA THR A 256 4.32 -26.90 -9.85
C THR A 256 3.57 -28.02 -9.14
N ASN A 257 2.24 -28.02 -9.29
CA ASN A 257 1.34 -29.06 -8.77
C ASN A 257 1.29 -29.22 -7.24
N VAL A 258 1.27 -28.11 -6.50
CA VAL A 258 1.00 -28.16 -5.06
C VAL A 258 -0.38 -28.75 -4.81
N LYS A 259 -0.48 -29.71 -3.87
CA LYS A 259 -1.76 -30.29 -3.46
C LYS A 259 -2.52 -29.31 -2.58
N ASN A 260 -3.78 -29.06 -2.93
CA ASN A 260 -4.67 -28.16 -2.20
C ASN A 260 -5.59 -29.01 -1.31
N ALA A 261 -5.24 -29.18 -0.03
CA ALA A 261 -6.07 -29.95 0.90
C ALA A 261 -7.47 -29.34 1.03
N ASN A 262 -8.51 -30.17 1.01
CA ASN A 262 -9.88 -29.73 1.15
C ASN A 262 -10.32 -29.79 2.63
N PRO A 263 -10.46 -28.66 3.35
CA PRO A 263 -10.93 -28.64 4.73
C PRO A 263 -12.41 -29.05 4.87
N HIS A 264 -13.17 -29.07 3.76
CA HIS A 264 -14.57 -29.46 3.69
C HIS A 264 -14.77 -30.91 3.25
N TYR A 265 -13.69 -31.69 3.09
CA TYR A 265 -13.81 -33.07 2.65
C TYR A 265 -14.68 -33.91 3.60
N ASP A 266 -15.77 -34.45 3.06
CA ASP A 266 -16.67 -35.37 3.73
C ASP A 266 -16.74 -36.68 2.94
N PRO A 267 -16.14 -37.79 3.44
CA PRO A 267 -16.14 -39.06 2.73
C PRO A 267 -17.56 -39.63 2.51
N SER A 268 -18.52 -39.27 3.36
CA SER A 268 -19.90 -39.72 3.23
C SER A 268 -20.67 -38.97 2.13
N ALA A 269 -20.26 -37.75 1.78
CA ALA A 269 -20.82 -36.99 0.66
C ALA A 269 -20.66 -37.71 -0.68
N LYS A 270 -19.76 -38.70 -0.78
CA LYS A 270 -19.56 -39.49 -2.00
C LYS A 270 -20.52 -40.69 -2.11
N THR A 271 -21.01 -41.21 -0.99
CA THR A 271 -21.68 -42.53 -0.95
C THR A 271 -23.06 -42.52 -0.32
N ASP A 272 -23.37 -41.58 0.58
CA ASP A 272 -24.68 -41.47 1.25
C ASP A 272 -25.58 -40.45 0.57
N THR A 273 -26.65 -40.92 -0.08
CA THR A 273 -27.65 -40.08 -0.76
C THR A 273 -28.40 -39.13 0.17
N ASN A 274 -28.33 -39.33 1.49
CA ASN A 274 -28.94 -38.44 2.49
C ASN A 274 -28.00 -37.32 2.97
N ASN A 275 -26.72 -37.37 2.61
CA ASN A 275 -25.77 -36.30 2.96
C ASN A 275 -26.19 -34.99 2.24
N PRO A 276 -26.21 -33.83 2.92
CA PRO A 276 -26.61 -32.55 2.32
C PRO A 276 -25.69 -32.11 1.16
N HIS A 277 -24.48 -32.66 1.08
CA HIS A 277 -23.49 -32.41 0.05
C HIS A 277 -23.31 -33.62 -0.89
N PHE A 278 -24.27 -34.57 -0.92
CA PHE A 278 -24.17 -35.77 -1.74
C PHE A 278 -23.88 -35.45 -3.21
N GLY A 279 -22.76 -35.96 -3.71
CA GLY A 279 -22.31 -35.77 -5.09
C GLY A 279 -21.74 -34.38 -5.40
N ASN A 280 -21.57 -33.49 -4.42
CA ASN A 280 -20.93 -32.18 -4.63
C ASN A 280 -19.39 -32.30 -4.64
N PRO A 281 -18.71 -32.00 -5.77
CA PRO A 281 -17.25 -32.10 -5.87
C PRO A 281 -16.49 -31.31 -4.81
N ASP A 282 -17.05 -30.19 -4.33
CA ASP A 282 -16.43 -29.34 -3.31
C ASP A 282 -16.31 -30.05 -1.94
N TYR A 283 -17.05 -31.14 -1.72
CA TYR A 283 -17.06 -31.93 -0.48
C TYR A 283 -16.60 -33.38 -0.69
N THR A 284 -16.69 -33.93 -1.91
CA THR A 284 -16.36 -35.34 -2.17
C THR A 284 -14.88 -35.63 -2.42
N GLU A 285 -14.07 -34.61 -2.67
CA GLU A 285 -12.65 -34.74 -3.03
C GLU A 285 -11.75 -34.32 -1.85
N GLU A 286 -10.78 -35.14 -1.49
CA GLU A 286 -9.83 -34.86 -0.39
C GLU A 286 -8.92 -33.66 -0.71
N PHE A 287 -8.70 -33.39 -2.00
CA PHE A 287 -7.95 -32.24 -2.48
C PHE A 287 -8.77 -31.46 -3.50
N TYR A 288 -8.82 -30.15 -3.36
CA TYR A 288 -9.44 -29.27 -4.35
C TYR A 288 -8.72 -29.39 -5.69
N LYS A 289 -9.50 -29.57 -6.76
CA LYS A 289 -9.02 -29.59 -8.15
C LYS A 289 -9.09 -28.21 -8.80
N ASP A 290 -9.94 -27.34 -8.29
CA ASP A 290 -10.18 -25.97 -8.70
C ASP A 290 -10.83 -25.21 -7.53
N TYR A 291 -10.95 -23.89 -7.61
CA TYR A 291 -11.71 -23.09 -6.65
C TYR A 291 -13.16 -23.56 -6.58
N THR A 292 -13.73 -23.58 -5.37
CA THR A 292 -15.11 -23.99 -5.11
C THR A 292 -16.11 -23.08 -5.81
N ASN A 293 -17.34 -23.58 -6.01
CA ASN A 293 -18.39 -22.77 -6.64
C ASN A 293 -18.73 -21.54 -5.78
N GLU A 294 -18.74 -21.67 -4.45
CA GLU A 294 -18.98 -20.56 -3.53
C GLU A 294 -17.97 -19.42 -3.74
N VAL A 295 -16.67 -19.74 -3.78
CA VAL A 295 -15.62 -18.75 -4.06
C VAL A 295 -15.80 -18.15 -5.46
N LYS A 296 -16.07 -18.99 -6.47
CA LYS A 296 -16.19 -18.52 -7.84
C LYS A 296 -17.36 -17.56 -8.04
N ASP A 297 -18.47 -17.81 -7.37
CA ASP A 297 -19.70 -17.02 -7.47
C ASP A 297 -19.66 -15.78 -6.59
N PHE A 298 -18.96 -15.83 -5.46
CA PHE A 298 -18.91 -14.72 -4.50
C PHE A 298 -18.03 -13.56 -4.97
N PHE A 299 -16.88 -13.84 -5.61
CA PHE A 299 -15.89 -12.82 -5.95
C PHE A 299 -15.95 -12.36 -7.41
N THR A 300 -15.69 -11.07 -7.63
CA THR A 300 -15.05 -10.61 -8.86
C THR A 300 -13.58 -10.96 -8.78
N LYS A 301 -13.04 -11.58 -9.84
CA LYS A 301 -11.66 -12.11 -9.84
C LYS A 301 -10.86 -11.46 -10.96
N ARG A 302 -9.59 -11.18 -10.67
CA ARG A 302 -8.57 -10.80 -11.65
C ARG A 302 -7.30 -11.58 -11.36
N THR A 303 -6.71 -12.17 -12.39
CA THR A 303 -5.45 -12.88 -12.21
C THR A 303 -4.36 -11.85 -12.04
N MET A 304 -3.47 -11.99 -11.06
CA MET A 304 -2.38 -11.05 -10.84
C MET A 304 -1.05 -11.76 -10.73
N CYS A 305 -0.01 -11.28 -11.42
CA CYS A 305 1.34 -11.87 -11.39
C CYS A 305 2.45 -10.83 -11.18
N TRP A 306 3.69 -11.30 -11.02
CA TRP A 306 4.88 -10.53 -10.64
C TRP A 306 5.43 -9.53 -11.67
N GLY A 307 4.76 -9.32 -12.80
CA GLY A 307 5.19 -8.31 -13.77
C GLY A 307 6.11 -8.82 -14.87
N TYR A 308 6.07 -10.12 -15.20
CA TYR A 308 6.86 -10.74 -16.26
C TYR A 308 6.10 -10.83 -17.58
N TYR A 309 6.81 -10.72 -18.70
CA TYR A 309 6.22 -10.75 -20.05
C TYR A 309 5.30 -11.97 -20.27
N GLU A 310 5.76 -13.14 -19.81
CA GLU A 310 5.09 -14.42 -19.95
C GLU A 310 4.85 -15.07 -18.58
N TRP A 311 3.72 -15.78 -18.45
CA TRP A 311 3.45 -16.67 -17.32
C TRP A 311 2.71 -17.92 -17.81
N ALA A 312 3.10 -19.08 -17.27
CA ALA A 312 2.62 -20.39 -17.72
C ALA A 312 2.72 -20.57 -19.26
N GLY A 313 3.84 -20.14 -19.85
CA GLY A 313 4.15 -20.27 -21.29
C GLY A 313 3.32 -19.39 -22.22
N ASN A 314 2.62 -18.39 -21.70
CA ASN A 314 1.78 -17.48 -22.49
C ASN A 314 2.09 -16.03 -22.14
N ARG A 315 1.94 -15.12 -23.12
CA ARG A 315 1.99 -13.68 -22.86
C ARG A 315 0.97 -13.31 -21.78
N PHE A 316 1.40 -12.54 -20.79
CA PHE A 316 0.56 -12.17 -19.64
C PHE A 316 0.37 -10.66 -19.55
N ILE A 317 1.45 -9.88 -19.52
CA ILE A 317 1.38 -8.43 -19.32
C ILE A 317 0.68 -7.75 -20.49
N GLY A 318 -0.25 -6.85 -20.15
CA GLY A 318 -1.05 -6.12 -21.12
C GLY A 318 -2.16 -6.93 -21.78
N THR A 319 -2.67 -7.95 -21.08
CA THR A 319 -3.75 -8.82 -21.59
C THR A 319 -4.99 -8.75 -20.72
N GLU A 320 -6.09 -9.31 -21.24
CA GLU A 320 -7.40 -9.29 -20.60
C GLU A 320 -7.40 -10.00 -19.24
N ASP A 321 -7.95 -9.34 -18.20
CA ASP A 321 -8.11 -9.84 -16.83
C ASP A 321 -6.82 -10.25 -16.09
N ASN A 322 -5.65 -9.88 -16.64
CA ASN A 322 -4.33 -10.28 -16.16
C ASN A 322 -3.54 -9.08 -15.62
N TRP A 323 -3.84 -8.73 -14.38
CA TRP A 323 -3.27 -7.60 -13.63
C TRP A 323 -1.80 -7.79 -13.32
N SER A 324 -1.08 -6.67 -13.23
CA SER A 324 0.35 -6.67 -12.95
C SER A 324 0.69 -6.10 -11.58
N PHE A 325 1.63 -6.75 -10.88
CA PHE A 325 2.29 -6.27 -9.66
C PHE A 325 3.28 -5.14 -9.89
N GLY A 326 3.88 -5.10 -11.07
CA GLY A 326 4.95 -4.18 -11.44
C GLY A 326 5.39 -4.48 -12.87
N TYR A 327 6.50 -3.92 -13.32
CA TYR A 327 7.00 -4.23 -14.66
C TYR A 327 8.50 -4.50 -14.59
N ASN A 328 8.92 -5.72 -14.94
CA ASN A 328 10.34 -6.06 -15.07
C ASN A 328 10.93 -5.45 -16.35
N LEU A 329 11.13 -4.13 -16.34
CA LEU A 329 11.53 -3.36 -17.54
C LEU A 329 13.01 -3.51 -17.92
N ASP A 330 13.78 -4.32 -17.21
CA ASP A 330 15.09 -4.79 -17.70
C ASP A 330 14.92 -5.89 -18.77
N ASP A 331 13.76 -6.55 -18.84
CA ASP A 331 13.42 -7.48 -19.93
C ASP A 331 13.15 -6.67 -21.22
N ASP A 332 13.97 -6.90 -22.24
CA ASP A 332 13.85 -6.26 -23.56
C ASP A 332 12.44 -6.38 -24.17
N LYS A 333 11.74 -7.52 -23.96
CA LYS A 333 10.39 -7.74 -24.46
C LYS A 333 9.39 -6.78 -23.81
N LEU A 334 9.46 -6.61 -22.48
CA LEU A 334 8.61 -5.68 -21.75
C LEU A 334 9.01 -4.23 -22.00
N LYS A 335 10.31 -3.96 -22.03
CA LYS A 335 10.85 -2.62 -22.29
C LYS A 335 10.42 -2.07 -23.65
N ALA A 336 10.28 -2.93 -24.65
CA ALA A 336 9.81 -2.57 -25.99
C ALA A 336 8.30 -2.25 -26.07
N LEU A 337 7.49 -2.61 -25.07
CA LEU A 337 6.07 -2.29 -25.06
C LEU A 337 5.84 -0.80 -24.81
N SER A 338 4.88 -0.24 -25.54
CA SER A 338 4.33 1.09 -25.24
C SER A 338 3.60 1.09 -23.90
N PRO A 339 3.43 2.26 -23.25
CA PRO A 339 2.68 2.37 -22.00
C PRO A 339 1.32 1.69 -22.07
N GLN A 340 0.53 1.90 -23.13
CA GLN A 340 -0.79 1.29 -23.31
C GLN A 340 -0.74 -0.22 -23.44
N GLN A 341 0.34 -0.79 -23.99
CA GLN A 341 0.53 -2.23 -24.11
C GLN A 341 0.95 -2.92 -22.81
N LEU A 342 1.29 -2.16 -21.77
CA LEU A 342 1.54 -2.69 -20.42
C LEU A 342 0.24 -2.87 -19.63
N LEU A 343 -0.82 -2.13 -19.98
CA LEU A 343 -2.06 -2.08 -19.23
C LEU A 343 -2.91 -3.32 -19.43
N SER A 344 -3.40 -3.85 -18.31
CA SER A 344 -4.39 -4.91 -18.28
C SER A 344 -5.74 -4.39 -18.76
N THR A 345 -6.47 -5.20 -19.53
CA THR A 345 -7.79 -4.81 -20.04
C THR A 345 -8.91 -5.61 -19.40
N HIS A 346 -10.11 -5.03 -19.37
CA HIS A 346 -11.35 -5.73 -19.05
C HIS A 346 -12.48 -5.22 -19.95
N GLN A 347 -13.11 -6.15 -20.67
CA GLN A 347 -14.13 -5.90 -21.68
C GLN A 347 -13.71 -4.82 -22.69
N GLY A 348 -12.44 -4.86 -23.09
CA GLY A 348 -11.85 -3.91 -24.04
C GLY A 348 -11.54 -2.52 -23.45
N LYS A 349 -11.75 -2.30 -22.14
CA LYS A 349 -11.32 -1.07 -21.45
C LYS A 349 -9.97 -1.26 -20.78
N TRP A 350 -9.20 -0.18 -20.67
CA TRP A 350 -7.98 -0.14 -19.87
C TRP A 350 -8.33 -0.16 -18.39
N GLU A 351 -8.09 -1.29 -17.74
CA GLU A 351 -8.55 -1.50 -16.38
C GLU A 351 -7.45 -1.19 -15.37
N GLN A 352 -6.29 -1.85 -15.47
CA GLN A 352 -5.26 -1.77 -14.43
C GLN A 352 -3.87 -1.43 -14.99
N ALA A 353 -3.20 -0.48 -14.33
CA ALA A 353 -1.77 -0.24 -14.48
C ALA A 353 -1.05 -0.41 -13.14
N ALA A 354 0.14 -1.01 -13.17
CA ALA A 354 1.06 -1.03 -12.04
C ALA A 354 1.91 0.24 -12.00
N VAL A 355 2.12 0.79 -10.81
CA VAL A 355 2.97 1.96 -10.57
C VAL A 355 3.87 1.66 -9.38
N THR A 356 5.15 1.41 -9.63
CA THR A 356 6.10 0.98 -8.60
C THR A 356 7.26 1.94 -8.47
N ALA A 357 7.86 2.03 -7.27
CA ALA A 357 9.02 2.89 -7.06
C ALA A 357 10.32 2.27 -7.59
N ALA A 358 10.37 0.95 -7.67
CA ALA A 358 11.41 0.11 -8.27
C ALA A 358 10.79 -1.24 -8.68
N GLN A 359 11.59 -2.24 -9.03
CA GLN A 359 11.16 -3.64 -9.12
C GLN A 359 12.05 -4.53 -8.24
N HIS A 360 12.26 -5.79 -8.61
CA HIS A 360 13.12 -6.71 -7.87
C HIS A 360 14.61 -6.36 -8.11
N PRO A 361 15.50 -6.50 -7.12
CA PRO A 361 16.95 -6.42 -7.28
C PRO A 361 17.51 -7.51 -8.21
N VAL A 362 16.80 -8.63 -8.32
CA VAL A 362 17.11 -9.73 -9.23
C VAL A 362 16.25 -9.60 -10.47
N THR A 363 16.83 -9.90 -11.63
CA THR A 363 16.05 -10.08 -12.86
C THR A 363 15.83 -11.57 -13.11
N MET A 364 14.69 -11.90 -13.70
CA MET A 364 14.34 -13.27 -14.10
C MET A 364 14.76 -13.59 -15.54
N ASP A 365 15.47 -12.67 -16.19
CA ASP A 365 15.99 -12.79 -17.56
C ASP A 365 17.54 -12.87 -17.56
N SER A 366 18.15 -12.66 -18.73
CA SER A 366 19.60 -12.69 -18.91
C SER A 366 20.35 -11.49 -18.34
N GLY A 367 19.64 -10.46 -17.85
CA GLY A 367 20.24 -9.32 -17.20
C GLY A 367 20.95 -9.71 -15.89
N ASN A 368 21.76 -8.79 -15.39
CA ASN A 368 22.59 -9.02 -14.19
C ASN A 368 22.37 -7.92 -13.12
N ILE A 369 21.45 -6.99 -13.36
CA ILE A 369 21.07 -5.96 -12.40
C ILE A 369 19.57 -5.75 -12.55
N GLY A 370 18.84 -5.82 -11.44
CA GLY A 370 17.41 -5.52 -11.43
C GLY A 370 17.11 -4.04 -11.67
N VAL A 371 15.83 -3.69 -11.53
CA VAL A 371 15.32 -2.33 -11.75
C VAL A 371 15.24 -1.61 -10.40
N GLY A 372 16.12 -0.64 -10.16
CA GLY A 372 16.12 0.20 -8.97
C GLY A 372 15.30 1.48 -9.12
N LYS A 373 15.22 2.27 -8.04
CA LYS A 373 14.51 3.57 -7.98
C LYS A 373 15.06 4.63 -8.96
N SER A 374 16.32 4.49 -9.35
CA SER A 374 17.07 5.39 -10.23
C SER A 374 17.08 4.92 -11.69
N TRP A 375 16.56 3.72 -11.97
CA TRP A 375 16.40 3.21 -13.32
C TRP A 375 15.54 4.15 -14.18
N SER A 376 15.89 4.30 -15.46
CA SER A 376 15.04 5.00 -16.43
C SER A 376 14.98 4.27 -17.77
N ARG A 377 13.90 4.45 -18.54
CA ARG A 377 13.82 3.82 -19.87
C ARG A 377 15.00 4.19 -20.76
N GLN A 378 15.43 5.45 -20.67
CA GLN A 378 16.48 6.00 -21.50
C GLN A 378 17.87 5.50 -21.10
N TYR A 379 18.14 5.34 -19.81
CA TYR A 379 19.50 5.11 -19.30
C TYR A 379 19.71 3.74 -18.66
N GLY A 380 18.63 2.98 -18.39
CA GLY A 380 18.68 1.75 -17.60
C GLY A 380 19.08 2.03 -16.15
N GLU A 381 19.54 0.98 -15.47
CA GLU A 381 20.07 1.09 -14.11
C GLU A 381 21.42 1.83 -14.11
N PRO A 382 21.62 2.84 -13.25
CA PRO A 382 22.90 3.53 -13.17
C PRO A 382 24.03 2.62 -12.65
N LYS A 383 25.27 3.05 -12.90
CA LYS A 383 26.44 2.40 -12.30
C LYS A 383 26.39 2.48 -10.77
N LEU A 384 26.61 1.36 -10.11
CA LEU A 384 26.65 1.23 -8.66
C LEU A 384 28.06 1.52 -8.07
N ASN A 385 28.07 2.03 -6.84
CA ASN A 385 29.24 2.37 -6.04
C ASN A 385 29.61 1.25 -5.05
N GLU A 386 30.51 1.53 -4.10
CA GLU A 386 30.98 0.56 -3.12
C GLU A 386 29.94 0.12 -2.08
N PHE A 387 28.78 0.77 -2.03
CA PHE A 387 27.63 0.43 -1.17
C PHE A 387 26.49 -0.21 -1.97
N ASP A 388 26.73 -0.59 -3.23
CA ASP A 388 25.70 -1.01 -4.19
C ASP A 388 24.60 0.04 -4.40
N LEU A 389 24.94 1.33 -4.27
CA LEU A 389 24.05 2.45 -4.55
C LEU A 389 24.48 3.17 -5.82
N PRO A 390 23.57 3.81 -6.56
CA PRO A 390 23.89 4.49 -7.81
C PRO A 390 24.84 5.68 -7.59
N ASP A 391 25.93 5.73 -8.36
CA ASP A 391 26.91 6.83 -8.31
C ASP A 391 26.25 8.20 -8.57
N SER A 392 25.42 8.25 -9.63
CA SER A 392 24.68 9.43 -10.06
C SER A 392 23.75 9.11 -11.23
N ALA A 393 22.61 9.78 -11.30
CA ALA A 393 21.67 9.66 -12.42
C ALA A 393 21.10 11.03 -12.82
N TYR A 394 20.59 11.10 -14.05
CA TYR A 394 19.91 12.30 -14.56
C TYR A 394 18.47 12.32 -14.04
N VAL A 395 18.07 13.45 -13.43
CA VAL A 395 16.71 13.65 -12.94
C VAL A 395 15.96 14.55 -13.93
N PRO A 396 15.01 14.02 -14.73
CA PRO A 396 14.39 14.78 -15.83
C PRO A 396 13.75 16.09 -15.39
N TRP A 397 12.98 16.07 -14.31
CA TRP A 397 12.25 17.24 -13.81
C TRP A 397 13.17 18.30 -13.16
N LEU A 398 14.42 17.96 -12.83
CA LEU A 398 15.45 18.92 -12.39
C LEU A 398 16.36 19.39 -13.53
N GLY A 399 16.33 18.72 -14.69
CA GLY A 399 17.19 19.04 -15.82
C GLY A 399 18.68 18.81 -15.58
N LYS A 400 19.07 18.04 -14.55
CA LYS A 400 20.49 17.84 -14.19
C LYS A 400 20.79 16.45 -13.63
N LYS A 401 22.07 16.09 -13.67
CA LYS A 401 22.60 14.91 -12.97
C LYS A 401 22.77 15.21 -11.48
N VAL A 402 22.37 14.27 -10.63
CA VAL A 402 22.48 14.38 -9.17
C VAL A 402 23.29 13.21 -8.59
N LYS A 403 23.84 13.40 -7.39
CA LYS A 403 24.35 12.31 -6.54
C LYS A 403 23.20 11.78 -5.67
N ASN A 404 23.33 10.55 -5.21
CA ASN A 404 22.31 9.83 -4.41
C ASN A 404 20.93 9.88 -5.08
N PRO A 405 20.82 9.45 -6.35
CA PRO A 405 19.59 9.57 -7.13
C PRO A 405 18.43 8.72 -6.61
N GLU A 406 18.67 7.74 -5.74
CA GLU A 406 17.66 6.85 -5.14
C GLU A 406 16.60 7.60 -4.34
N GLY A 407 16.87 8.84 -3.91
CA GLY A 407 15.91 9.69 -3.21
C GLY A 407 14.99 10.52 -4.11
N TYR A 408 15.18 10.52 -5.44
CA TYR A 408 14.52 11.45 -6.38
C TYR A 408 13.32 10.84 -7.13
N GLY A 409 13.10 9.53 -7.02
CA GLY A 409 11.96 8.82 -7.61
C GLY A 409 11.89 8.93 -9.13
N ILE A 410 13.03 8.72 -9.80
CA ILE A 410 13.15 8.80 -11.26
C ILE A 410 12.27 7.73 -11.91
N TYR A 411 12.49 6.46 -11.54
CA TYR A 411 11.70 5.33 -12.04
C TYR A 411 10.21 5.51 -11.73
N PHE A 412 9.89 5.88 -10.50
CA PHE A 412 8.52 6.06 -10.04
C PHE A 412 7.78 7.13 -10.88
N GLN A 413 8.45 8.24 -11.20
CA GLN A 413 7.83 9.29 -12.00
C GLN A 413 7.55 8.85 -13.44
N GLU A 414 8.42 8.03 -14.04
CA GLU A 414 8.14 7.46 -15.36
C GLU A 414 6.90 6.57 -15.33
N ARG A 415 6.78 5.68 -14.34
CA ARG A 415 5.58 4.83 -14.19
C ARG A 415 4.31 5.65 -13.97
N TRP A 416 4.38 6.73 -13.19
CA TRP A 416 3.26 7.66 -13.01
C TRP A 416 2.87 8.36 -14.32
N ASN A 417 3.85 8.87 -15.07
CA ASN A 417 3.58 9.55 -16.33
C ASN A 417 2.90 8.61 -17.33
N GLU A 418 3.41 7.38 -17.45
CA GLU A 418 2.85 6.32 -18.31
C GLU A 418 1.42 5.97 -17.93
N ALA A 419 1.16 5.75 -16.63
CA ALA A 419 -0.16 5.40 -16.14
C ALA A 419 -1.17 6.55 -16.29
N ILE A 420 -0.75 7.80 -16.01
CA ILE A 420 -1.62 8.98 -16.17
C ILE A 420 -1.96 9.20 -17.65
N GLU A 421 -1.00 9.05 -18.55
CA GLU A 421 -1.23 9.16 -20.00
C GLU A 421 -2.19 8.08 -20.50
N ALA A 422 -2.03 6.83 -20.03
CA ALA A 422 -2.88 5.72 -20.43
C ALA A 422 -4.28 5.76 -19.76
N ASN A 423 -4.46 6.52 -18.68
CA ASN A 423 -5.76 6.77 -18.03
C ASN A 423 -6.60 5.51 -17.69
N PRO A 424 -6.06 4.51 -16.98
CA PRO A 424 -6.80 3.32 -16.56
C PRO A 424 -7.87 3.63 -15.52
N GLU A 425 -8.79 2.69 -15.27
CA GLU A 425 -9.75 2.78 -14.16
C GLU A 425 -9.13 2.49 -12.77
N PHE A 426 -8.02 1.76 -12.74
CA PHE A 426 -7.39 1.24 -11.52
C PHE A 426 -5.86 1.39 -11.58
N LEU A 427 -5.28 1.98 -10.54
CA LEU A 427 -3.83 2.04 -10.33
C LEU A 427 -3.46 1.17 -9.14
N PHE A 428 -2.57 0.21 -9.37
CA PHE A 428 -1.96 -0.59 -8.30
C PHE A 428 -0.57 -0.02 -7.99
N ILE A 429 -0.37 0.43 -6.76
CA ILE A 429 0.88 1.00 -6.28
C ILE A 429 1.58 -0.03 -5.39
N ASN A 430 2.84 -0.31 -5.69
CA ASN A 430 3.62 -1.33 -4.99
C ASN A 430 5.01 -0.77 -4.60
N ASP A 431 5.33 -0.67 -3.31
CA ASP A 431 4.52 -1.01 -2.11
C ASP A 431 4.65 0.04 -1.01
N TRP A 432 3.80 -0.07 0.03
CA TRP A 432 3.86 0.80 1.19
C TRP A 432 5.04 0.47 2.10
N ASN A 433 5.03 -0.71 2.71
CA ASN A 433 5.82 -1.04 3.90
C ASN A 433 6.58 -2.38 3.82
N GLU A 434 7.02 -2.83 2.65
CA GLU A 434 7.86 -4.02 2.55
C GLU A 434 9.32 -3.71 2.95
N TRP A 435 9.61 -3.67 4.26
CA TRP A 435 10.92 -3.24 4.77
C TRP A 435 12.01 -4.30 4.79
N THR A 436 11.63 -5.57 4.74
CA THR A 436 12.54 -6.70 4.96
C THR A 436 12.59 -7.61 3.76
N ALA A 437 13.76 -8.20 3.50
CA ALA A 437 13.90 -9.28 2.53
C ALA A 437 14.81 -10.38 3.05
N GLY A 438 14.65 -11.59 2.51
CA GLY A 438 15.51 -12.73 2.79
C GLY A 438 16.87 -12.62 2.07
N LYS A 439 17.93 -13.04 2.77
CA LYS A 439 19.26 -13.24 2.22
C LYS A 439 19.40 -14.72 1.84
N TYR A 440 19.55 -14.99 0.55
CA TYR A 440 19.63 -16.34 0.00
C TYR A 440 21.01 -16.61 -0.62
N PHE A 441 21.33 -17.88 -0.81
CA PHE A 441 22.62 -18.32 -1.33
C PHE A 441 22.44 -19.10 -2.64
N PRO A 442 23.37 -18.99 -3.60
CA PRO A 442 23.33 -19.80 -4.82
C PRO A 442 23.45 -21.29 -4.53
N ASP A 443 22.60 -22.10 -5.14
CA ASP A 443 22.69 -23.57 -5.08
C ASP A 443 23.54 -24.15 -6.22
N ASP A 444 23.73 -25.47 -6.22
CA ASP A 444 24.52 -26.20 -7.21
C ASP A 444 23.79 -26.43 -8.55
N LYS A 445 22.52 -26.03 -8.63
CA LYS A 445 21.63 -26.20 -9.78
C LYS A 445 21.31 -24.88 -10.49
N GLY A 446 21.95 -23.78 -10.08
CA GLY A 446 21.72 -22.44 -10.62
C GLY A 446 20.48 -21.74 -10.05
N GLY A 447 19.90 -22.27 -8.98
CA GLY A 447 18.84 -21.65 -8.18
C GLY A 447 19.36 -21.03 -6.88
N ILE A 448 18.44 -20.82 -5.94
CA ILE A 448 18.72 -20.24 -4.62
C ILE A 448 18.30 -21.18 -3.50
N THR A 449 18.98 -21.07 -2.36
CA THR A 449 18.74 -21.85 -1.15
C THR A 449 18.96 -21.02 0.11
N ASN A 450 18.46 -21.51 1.24
CA ASN A 450 18.73 -20.96 2.58
C ASN A 450 20.06 -21.44 3.17
N MET A 451 20.75 -22.35 2.47
CA MET A 451 21.98 -22.98 2.96
C MET A 451 23.21 -22.26 2.41
N VAL A 452 24.08 -21.77 3.30
CA VAL A 452 25.35 -21.14 2.90
C VAL A 452 26.19 -22.14 2.09
N GLY A 453 26.64 -21.71 0.91
CA GLY A 453 27.47 -22.50 0.00
C GLY A 453 28.72 -21.75 -0.47
N GLU A 454 29.45 -22.36 -1.41
CA GLU A 454 30.61 -21.75 -2.09
C GLU A 454 30.29 -21.29 -3.51
N ASN A 455 29.05 -21.53 -3.97
CA ASN A 455 28.61 -21.15 -5.30
C ASN A 455 28.41 -19.64 -5.38
N THR A 456 28.49 -19.12 -6.62
CA THR A 456 28.19 -17.73 -6.92
C THR A 456 27.20 -17.64 -8.05
N MET A 457 26.42 -16.56 -8.11
CA MET A 457 25.60 -16.23 -9.26
C MET A 457 25.76 -14.76 -9.67
N PRO A 458 25.53 -14.42 -10.95
CA PRO A 458 25.50 -13.04 -11.40
C PRO A 458 24.39 -12.26 -10.66
N TRP A 459 24.77 -11.19 -9.95
CA TRP A 459 23.86 -10.22 -9.36
C TRP A 459 24.55 -8.86 -9.20
N LEU A 460 23.84 -7.75 -9.38
CA LEU A 460 24.38 -6.39 -9.28
C LEU A 460 25.70 -6.17 -10.06
N GLY A 461 25.78 -6.75 -11.26
CA GLY A 461 26.90 -6.58 -12.19
C GLY A 461 28.17 -7.37 -11.82
N ARG A 462 28.09 -8.34 -10.91
CA ARG A 462 29.22 -9.19 -10.49
C ARG A 462 28.75 -10.58 -10.05
N ASN A 463 29.67 -11.50 -9.81
CA ASN A 463 29.34 -12.78 -9.18
C ASN A 463 29.27 -12.61 -7.67
N ASN A 464 28.16 -13.00 -7.04
CA ASN A 464 27.96 -12.90 -5.59
C ASN A 464 27.71 -14.26 -4.98
N SER A 465 28.20 -14.45 -3.75
CA SER A 465 27.99 -15.64 -2.92
C SER A 465 26.66 -15.62 -2.16
N PHE A 466 25.89 -14.55 -2.28
CA PHE A 466 24.52 -14.40 -1.78
C PHE A 466 23.76 -13.40 -2.64
N ILE A 467 22.44 -13.41 -2.53
CA ILE A 467 21.55 -12.41 -3.14
C ILE A 467 20.43 -12.03 -2.17
N PHE A 468 19.75 -10.94 -2.48
CA PHE A 468 18.44 -10.60 -1.94
C PHE A 468 17.41 -10.64 -3.08
N VAL A 469 16.25 -11.26 -2.86
CA VAL A 469 15.26 -11.52 -3.94
C VAL A 469 14.25 -10.38 -4.09
N ASP A 470 13.69 -9.91 -2.98
CA ASP A 470 12.58 -8.95 -3.02
C ASP A 470 13.04 -7.50 -2.88
N GLN A 471 13.85 -7.22 -1.86
CA GLN A 471 14.31 -5.88 -1.49
C GLN A 471 15.79 -6.00 -1.05
N TYR A 472 16.62 -4.98 -1.19
CA TYR A 472 18.03 -5.05 -0.75
C TYR A 472 18.49 -3.82 0.02
N ASN A 473 18.51 -2.66 -0.62
CA ASN A 473 19.01 -1.41 -0.04
C ASN A 473 18.11 -0.23 -0.49
N SER A 474 18.52 1.01 -0.21
CA SER A 474 17.72 2.20 -0.57
C SER A 474 17.46 2.37 -2.07
N GLU A 475 18.28 1.78 -2.95
CA GLU A 475 18.07 1.79 -4.42
C GLU A 475 17.13 0.67 -4.87
N PHE A 476 17.42 -0.56 -4.45
CA PHE A 476 16.66 -1.73 -4.85
C PHE A 476 15.58 -2.03 -3.81
N ASN A 477 14.64 -1.12 -3.68
CA ASN A 477 13.40 -1.39 -2.97
C ASN A 477 12.16 -0.69 -3.56
N ARG A 478 10.99 -1.30 -3.34
CA ARG A 478 9.68 -0.80 -3.79
C ARG A 478 8.94 0.04 -2.76
N GLY A 479 9.34 -0.03 -1.49
CA GLY A 479 8.71 0.68 -0.38
C GLY A 479 8.66 2.20 -0.58
N ILE A 480 7.53 2.79 -0.19
CA ILE A 480 7.30 4.25 -0.22
C ILE A 480 6.88 4.84 1.14
N GLN A 481 6.73 4.02 2.18
CA GLN A 481 6.54 4.49 3.55
C GLN A 481 7.76 5.35 3.96
N PRO A 482 7.56 6.42 4.75
CA PRO A 482 8.66 7.30 5.13
C PRO A 482 9.84 6.58 5.81
N MET A 483 11.04 6.98 5.41
CA MET A 483 12.30 6.41 5.86
C MET A 483 13.03 7.36 6.81
N LYS A 484 13.61 6.82 7.89
CA LYS A 484 14.47 7.58 8.79
C LYS A 484 15.85 7.84 8.20
N ASP A 485 16.36 9.06 8.36
CA ASP A 485 17.71 9.51 7.96
C ASP A 485 18.07 9.32 6.46
N GLY A 486 17.10 8.91 5.63
CA GLY A 486 17.25 8.74 4.18
C GLY A 486 16.45 9.77 3.39
N TYR A 487 15.63 9.31 2.45
CA TYR A 487 14.79 10.17 1.63
C TYR A 487 13.47 10.60 2.30
N SER A 488 13.31 10.37 3.62
CA SER A 488 12.13 10.80 4.39
C SER A 488 10.83 10.37 3.69
N ASP A 489 9.93 11.31 3.50
CA ASP A 489 8.61 11.24 2.89
C ASP A 489 8.61 11.57 1.39
N ASN A 490 9.78 11.64 0.74
CA ASN A 490 9.87 12.00 -0.68
C ASN A 490 8.97 11.11 -1.56
N TYR A 491 8.93 9.80 -1.33
CA TYR A 491 8.10 8.89 -2.14
C TYR A 491 6.60 9.01 -1.82
N TYR A 492 6.26 9.23 -0.55
CA TYR A 492 4.90 9.54 -0.12
C TYR A 492 4.38 10.82 -0.81
N MET A 493 5.19 11.89 -0.77
CA MET A 493 4.86 13.18 -1.37
C MET A 493 4.75 13.08 -2.89
N GLN A 494 5.61 12.28 -3.53
CA GLN A 494 5.51 12.01 -4.96
C GLN A 494 4.23 11.25 -5.32
N MET A 495 3.85 10.23 -4.54
CA MET A 495 2.59 9.50 -4.73
C MET A 495 1.41 10.45 -4.61
N ALA A 496 1.28 11.19 -3.51
CA ALA A 496 0.18 12.11 -3.27
C ALA A 496 0.05 13.17 -4.39
N GLN A 497 1.18 13.73 -4.86
CA GLN A 497 1.18 14.67 -5.98
C GLN A 497 0.63 14.05 -7.27
N ASN A 498 1.02 12.81 -7.59
CA ASN A 498 0.58 12.15 -8.82
C ASN A 498 -0.85 11.58 -8.72
N ILE A 499 -1.32 11.18 -7.53
CA ILE A 499 -2.74 10.85 -7.30
C ILE A 499 -3.62 12.07 -7.59
N ARG A 500 -3.20 13.29 -7.20
CA ARG A 500 -3.91 14.52 -7.58
C ARG A 500 -3.98 14.73 -9.10
N LYS A 501 -2.92 14.41 -9.85
CA LYS A 501 -2.97 14.42 -11.33
C LYS A 501 -3.96 13.41 -11.89
N TYR A 502 -4.01 12.21 -11.29
CA TYR A 502 -4.90 11.13 -11.74
C TYR A 502 -6.37 11.43 -11.42
N LYS A 503 -6.68 11.87 -10.20
CA LYS A 503 -8.06 12.06 -9.71
C LYS A 503 -8.58 13.50 -9.81
N GLY A 504 -7.73 14.49 -9.99
CA GLY A 504 -8.08 15.91 -9.84
C GLY A 504 -8.18 16.32 -8.36
N VAL A 505 -8.48 17.59 -8.10
CA VAL A 505 -8.61 18.14 -6.73
C VAL A 505 -9.78 19.10 -6.60
N ARG A 506 -10.22 19.34 -5.37
CA ARG A 506 -11.17 20.41 -5.05
C ARG A 506 -10.50 21.79 -5.07
N PRO A 507 -11.28 22.87 -5.31
CA PRO A 507 -10.79 24.22 -5.06
C PRO A 507 -10.36 24.37 -3.60
N MET A 508 -9.23 25.05 -3.39
CA MET A 508 -8.80 25.41 -2.05
C MET A 508 -9.83 26.34 -1.40
N PRO A 509 -10.24 26.10 -0.13
CA PRO A 509 -11.05 27.05 0.60
C PRO A 509 -10.32 28.39 0.75
N ILE A 510 -10.95 29.50 0.34
CA ILE A 510 -10.39 30.85 0.44
C ILE A 510 -11.20 31.65 1.46
N GLN A 511 -10.52 32.21 2.46
CA GLN A 511 -11.12 33.17 3.39
C GLN A 511 -11.16 34.55 2.74
N ASN A 512 -12.36 35.06 2.45
CA ASN A 512 -12.55 36.40 1.90
C ASN A 512 -12.80 37.42 3.02
N GLY A 513 -11.90 38.40 3.13
CA GLY A 513 -11.99 39.46 4.14
C GLY A 513 -11.70 38.99 5.57
N PHE A 514 -11.89 39.89 6.53
CA PHE A 514 -11.73 39.60 7.95
C PHE A 514 -13.10 39.44 8.61
N GLN A 515 -13.24 38.41 9.43
CA GLN A 515 -14.41 38.22 10.29
C GLN A 515 -14.01 38.60 11.71
N SER A 516 -14.69 39.59 12.28
CA SER A 516 -14.48 39.98 13.68
C SER A 516 -15.23 39.05 14.62
N ILE A 517 -14.57 38.68 15.72
CA ILE A 517 -15.15 37.96 16.85
C ILE A 517 -14.98 38.79 18.11
N LYS A 518 -15.83 38.57 19.11
CA LYS A 518 -15.57 39.09 20.46
C LYS A 518 -14.85 38.02 21.27
N ASN A 519 -13.73 38.39 21.90
CA ASN A 519 -13.03 37.51 22.82
C ASN A 519 -13.64 37.58 24.24
N ASP A 520 -14.92 37.22 24.37
CA ASP A 520 -15.70 37.27 25.61
C ASP A 520 -16.00 35.87 26.21
N GLY A 521 -15.43 34.82 25.61
CA GLY A 521 -15.65 33.42 25.98
C GLY A 521 -16.90 32.79 25.36
N ASN A 522 -17.71 33.54 24.60
CA ASN A 522 -18.84 33.00 23.84
C ASN A 522 -18.40 32.56 22.44
N PHE A 523 -18.70 31.32 22.08
CA PHE A 523 -18.28 30.74 20.80
C PHE A 523 -19.22 30.98 19.63
N SER A 524 -20.40 31.57 19.84
CA SER A 524 -21.38 31.79 18.78
C SER A 524 -20.85 32.63 17.61
N ASP A 525 -19.88 33.52 17.86
CA ASP A 525 -19.27 34.34 16.81
C ASP A 525 -18.41 33.51 15.83
N TRP A 526 -17.88 32.37 16.27
CA TRP A 526 -17.08 31.46 15.43
C TRP A 526 -17.92 30.65 14.43
N GLU A 527 -19.24 30.56 14.64
CA GLU A 527 -20.16 29.89 13.71
C GLU A 527 -20.23 30.62 12.35
N LYS A 528 -19.93 31.93 12.33
CA LYS A 528 -19.88 32.75 11.12
C LYS A 528 -18.65 32.44 10.25
N ILE A 529 -17.62 31.79 10.81
CA ILE A 529 -16.39 31.43 10.11
C ILE A 529 -16.56 30.01 9.57
N THR A 530 -16.80 29.93 8.25
CA THR A 530 -17.11 28.68 7.56
C THR A 530 -15.87 27.91 7.10
N ASN A 531 -14.75 28.60 6.87
CA ASN A 531 -13.51 27.92 6.48
C ASN A 531 -12.82 27.34 7.71
N GLU A 532 -12.45 26.07 7.60
CA GLU A 532 -11.81 25.29 8.64
C GLU A 532 -10.55 24.64 8.10
N PHE A 533 -9.48 24.70 8.89
CA PHE A 533 -8.30 23.87 8.71
C PHE A 533 -8.47 22.65 9.60
N ARG A 534 -8.52 21.47 8.99
CA ARG A 534 -8.94 20.23 9.63
C ARG A 534 -7.80 19.24 9.64
N ASP A 535 -7.68 18.49 10.73
CA ASP A 535 -6.71 17.42 10.89
C ASP A 535 -7.39 16.08 11.19
N THR A 536 -6.66 14.99 11.00
CA THR A 536 -7.07 13.63 11.33
C THR A 536 -7.22 13.49 12.84
N LYS A 537 -8.35 12.94 13.28
CA LYS A 537 -8.61 12.76 14.71
C LYS A 537 -7.80 11.59 15.26
N GLY A 538 -7.21 11.78 16.43
CA GLY A 538 -6.47 10.76 17.15
C GLY A 538 -5.10 10.45 16.53
N ASP A 539 -4.56 11.34 15.70
CA ASP A 539 -3.23 11.18 15.10
C ASP A 539 -2.09 11.42 16.13
N THR A 540 -2.42 11.92 17.33
CA THR A 540 -1.53 12.04 18.49
C THR A 540 -1.51 10.80 19.39
N PHE A 541 -1.98 9.65 18.89
CA PHE A 541 -2.10 8.40 19.63
C PHE A 541 -0.81 8.03 20.40
N LEU A 542 -0.99 7.41 21.56
CA LEU A 542 0.14 6.97 22.38
C LEU A 542 0.79 5.72 21.78
N ARG A 543 2.07 5.52 22.03
CA ARG A 543 2.79 4.31 21.62
C ARG A 543 3.39 3.64 22.83
N ASN A 544 3.22 2.32 22.93
CA ASN A 544 3.92 1.44 23.86
C ASN A 544 3.90 0.05 23.23
N HIS A 545 4.90 -0.24 22.38
CA HIS A 545 4.91 -1.46 21.59
C HIS A 545 6.34 -1.94 21.32
N ASN A 546 6.48 -3.26 21.21
CA ASN A 546 7.75 -3.88 20.85
C ASN A 546 8.09 -3.65 19.37
N GLY A 547 9.40 -3.65 19.08
CA GLY A 547 9.98 -3.68 17.75
C GLY A 547 10.78 -4.96 17.51
N TYR A 548 11.49 -5.04 16.39
CA TYR A 548 12.38 -6.18 16.11
C TYR A 548 13.50 -6.31 17.15
N GLY A 549 13.96 -7.55 17.38
CA GLY A 549 15.19 -7.86 18.11
C GLY A 549 15.32 -7.22 19.49
N GLY A 550 14.27 -7.29 20.29
CA GLY A 550 14.25 -6.76 21.65
C GLY A 550 14.03 -5.25 21.78
N LEU A 551 13.77 -4.54 20.68
CA LEU A 551 13.46 -3.11 20.72
C LEU A 551 12.08 -2.82 21.34
N HIS A 552 11.93 -1.64 21.91
CA HIS A 552 10.68 -1.18 22.52
C HIS A 552 10.49 0.32 22.30
N TYR A 553 9.30 0.73 21.84
CA TYR A 553 8.98 2.10 21.46
C TYR A 553 7.89 2.68 22.36
N THR A 554 8.17 3.86 22.93
CA THR A 554 7.22 4.60 23.77
C THR A 554 7.00 6.02 23.25
N ASN A 555 5.75 6.46 23.20
CA ASN A 555 5.36 7.85 22.99
C ASN A 555 4.20 8.18 23.94
N GLU A 556 4.53 8.89 25.01
CA GLU A 556 3.58 9.32 26.05
C GLU A 556 3.40 10.85 26.04
N SER A 557 3.82 11.53 24.96
CA SER A 557 3.93 12.99 24.94
C SER A 557 2.64 13.74 25.24
N GLY A 558 1.48 13.07 25.16
CA GLY A 558 0.18 13.65 25.48
C GLY A 558 -0.12 14.87 24.61
N ARG A 559 0.45 14.91 23.40
CA ARG A 559 0.26 16.01 22.46
C ARG A 559 -1.23 16.21 22.26
N ASN A 560 -1.64 17.46 22.46
CA ASN A 560 -3.03 17.77 22.30
C ASN A 560 -3.44 17.60 20.83
N ASP A 561 -4.56 16.92 20.60
CA ASP A 561 -5.12 16.64 19.27
C ASP A 561 -5.90 17.87 18.74
N ILE A 562 -5.35 18.58 17.76
CA ILE A 562 -5.96 19.79 17.16
C ILE A 562 -6.72 19.39 15.90
N ILE A 563 -7.99 19.01 16.05
CA ILE A 563 -8.81 18.55 14.91
C ILE A 563 -9.36 19.69 14.03
N THR A 564 -9.45 20.92 14.53
CA THR A 564 -9.99 22.08 13.82
C THR A 564 -9.29 23.37 14.23
N SER A 565 -8.94 24.19 13.25
CA SER A 565 -8.52 25.58 13.43
C SER A 565 -9.33 26.52 12.54
N LYS A 566 -9.62 27.71 13.06
CA LYS A 566 -10.33 28.82 12.39
C LYS A 566 -9.56 30.12 12.63
N VAL A 567 -9.63 31.06 11.69
CA VAL A 567 -8.91 32.34 11.79
C VAL A 567 -9.91 33.50 11.76
N ALA A 568 -9.73 34.44 12.69
CA ALA A 568 -10.55 35.64 12.88
C ALA A 568 -9.67 36.85 13.22
N VAL A 569 -10.29 38.03 13.29
CA VAL A 569 -9.70 39.22 13.93
C VAL A 569 -10.56 39.64 15.13
N ASP A 570 -9.99 40.40 16.05
CA ASP A 570 -10.73 41.03 17.16
C ASP A 570 -11.15 42.45 16.73
#